data_AF-A0A8R1E167-F1
#
_entry.id   AF-A0A8R1E167-F1
#
_cell.length_a   1.000
_cell.length_b   1.000
_cell.length_c   1.000
_cell.angle_alpha   90.00
_cell.angle_beta   90.00
_cell.angle_gamma   90.00
#
_symmetry.space_group_name_H-M   'P 1'
#
loop_
_entity.id
_entity.type
_entity.pdbx_description
1 polymer ?
#
loop_
_entity_poly.entity_id
_entity_poly.type
_entity_poly.pdbx_seq_one_letter_code
_entity_poly.pdbx_strand_id
1 'polypeptide(L)'
;MVRERRECVYKEVTGASFARRRLPVVMRNIGMVDSVKTASDLVEHGHVRIGTKLVTDPAFMVTRSSEDMITWTNASKIKRHVMDYNNTRDDFDLMD
;
A
#
# COMPACT_ATOMS: atom_id res chain seq x y z
N MET A 1 20.99 -16.28 28.91
CA MET A 1 19.90 -15.36 28.50
C MET A 1 19.72 -15.17 26.98
N VAL A 2 20.56 -15.70 26.08
CA VAL A 2 20.40 -15.50 24.62
C VAL A 2 19.51 -16.57 23.95
N ARG A 3 19.32 -17.74 24.57
CA ARG A 3 18.54 -18.84 23.98
C ARG A 3 17.03 -18.62 24.03
N GLU A 4 16.52 -17.96 25.08
CA GLU A 4 15.08 -17.73 25.29
C GLU A 4 14.45 -16.79 24.24
N ARG A 5 15.19 -15.78 23.76
CA ARG A 5 14.67 -14.87 22.73
C ARG A 5 14.45 -15.54 21.37
N ARG A 6 15.09 -16.68 21.09
CA ARG A 6 14.99 -17.35 19.79
C ARG A 6 13.73 -18.22 19.65
N GLU A 7 13.20 -18.74 20.75
CA GLU A 7 11.98 -19.58 20.72
C GLU A 7 10.70 -18.77 20.52
N CYS A 8 10.62 -17.55 21.07
CA CYS A 8 9.47 -16.65 20.85
C CYS A 8 9.31 -16.28 19.36
N VAL A 9 10.44 -15.97 18.69
CA VAL A 9 10.43 -15.54 17.28
C VAL A 9 9.84 -16.60 16.36
N TYR A 10 10.11 -17.90 16.62
CA TYR A 10 9.61 -18.97 15.76
C TYR A 10 8.10 -19.18 15.88
N LYS A 11 7.53 -19.01 17.08
CA LYS A 11 6.07 -19.11 17.29
C LYS A 11 5.29 -17.92 16.74
N GLU A 12 5.93 -16.75 16.66
CA GLU A 12 5.29 -15.51 16.16
C GLU A 12 5.28 -15.42 14.62
N VAL A 13 6.17 -16.12 13.93
CA VAL A 13 6.26 -16.10 12.46
C VAL A 13 5.36 -17.17 11.86
N THR A 14 4.07 -16.86 11.73
CA THR A 14 3.11 -17.67 10.96
C THR A 14 3.04 -17.19 9.51
N GLY A 15 2.66 -18.07 8.57
CA GLY A 15 2.34 -17.70 7.17
C GLY A 15 1.38 -16.52 7.03
N ALA A 16 0.43 -16.41 7.97
CA ALA A 16 -0.49 -15.28 8.07
C ALA A 16 0.21 -13.93 8.31
N SER A 17 1.37 -13.91 8.97
CA SER A 17 2.18 -12.69 9.16
C SER A 17 2.67 -12.13 7.83
N PHE A 18 3.08 -13.01 6.91
CA PHE A 18 3.48 -12.61 5.56
C PHE A 18 2.28 -12.11 4.73
N ALA A 19 1.14 -12.79 4.83
CA ALA A 19 -0.08 -12.38 4.13
C ALA A 19 -0.56 -10.98 4.55
N ARG A 20 -0.39 -10.61 5.83
CA ARG A 20 -0.73 -9.27 6.35
C ARG A 20 0.20 -8.16 5.86
N ARG A 21 1.40 -8.51 5.38
CA ARG A 21 2.39 -7.56 4.84
C ARG A 21 2.31 -7.36 3.33
N ARG A 22 1.31 -7.96 2.67
CA ARG A 22 1.05 -7.73 1.23
C ARG A 22 0.46 -6.34 1.04
N LEU A 23 0.80 -5.71 -0.08
CA LEU A 23 0.39 -4.34 -0.43
C LEU A 23 -1.13 -4.09 -0.23
N PRO A 24 -2.05 -4.96 -0.68
CA PRO A 24 -3.49 -4.73 -0.49
C PRO A 24 -3.94 -4.68 0.99
N VAL A 25 -3.30 -5.47 1.85
CA VAL A 25 -3.65 -5.51 3.28
C VAL A 25 -3.07 -4.31 4.01
N VAL A 26 -1.85 -3.90 3.65
CA VAL A 26 -1.21 -2.71 4.20
C VAL A 26 -1.98 -1.45 3.80
N MET A 27 -2.42 -1.34 2.54
CA MET A 27 -3.24 -0.21 2.09
C MET A 27 -4.55 -0.07 2.87
N ARG A 28 -5.20 -1.18 3.23
CA ARG A 28 -6.39 -1.18 4.08
C ARG A 28 -6.08 -0.66 5.49
N ASN A 29 -4.94 -1.05 6.05
CA ASN A 29 -4.55 -0.62 7.40
C ASN A 29 -4.19 0.87 7.46
N ILE A 30 -3.64 1.45 6.39
CA ILE A 30 -3.35 2.88 6.27
C ILE A 30 -4.64 3.71 6.09
N GLY A 31 -5.75 3.07 5.70
CA GLY A 31 -7.02 3.74 5.44
C GLY A 31 -7.13 4.34 4.03
N MET A 32 -6.29 3.90 3.07
CA MET A 32 -6.42 4.33 1.67
C MET A 32 -7.63 3.72 0.98
N VAL A 33 -8.07 2.54 1.44
CA VAL A 33 -9.10 1.70 0.82
C VAL A 33 -9.82 0.91 1.90
N ASP A 34 -11.13 0.73 1.78
CA ASP A 34 -11.92 0.04 2.79
C ASP A 34 -11.81 -1.50 2.69
N SER A 35 -11.75 -2.02 1.45
CA SER A 35 -11.76 -3.45 1.16
C SER A 35 -10.46 -3.94 0.55
N VAL A 36 -10.04 -5.14 0.94
CA VAL A 36 -8.82 -5.79 0.41
C VAL A 36 -9.01 -6.19 -1.06
N LYS A 37 -10.25 -6.51 -1.48
CA LYS A 37 -10.54 -6.87 -2.86
C LYS A 37 -10.34 -5.67 -3.80
N THR A 38 -10.95 -4.53 -3.45
CA THR A 38 -10.78 -3.30 -4.21
C THR A 38 -9.32 -2.85 -4.21
N ALA A 39 -8.60 -3.05 -3.11
CA ALA A 39 -7.16 -2.78 -3.07
C ALA A 39 -6.37 -3.61 -4.08
N SER A 40 -6.68 -4.90 -4.26
CA SER A 40 -6.05 -5.75 -5.28
C SER A 40 -6.31 -5.22 -6.69
N ASP A 41 -7.58 -4.93 -7.01
CA ASP A 41 -7.98 -4.41 -8.32
C ASP A 41 -7.26 -3.09 -8.65
N LEU A 42 -7.12 -2.19 -7.66
CA LEU A 42 -6.44 -0.90 -7.82
C LEU A 42 -4.93 -1.03 -8.04
N VAL A 43 -4.30 -2.03 -7.40
CA VAL A 43 -2.88 -2.34 -7.62
C VAL A 43 -2.70 -2.94 -9.01
N GLU A 44 -3.55 -3.87 -9.44
CA GLU A 44 -3.51 -4.49 -10.77
C GLU A 44 -3.68 -3.46 -11.89
N HIS A 45 -4.55 -2.47 -11.70
CA HIS A 45 -4.70 -1.35 -12.63
C HIS A 45 -3.51 -0.37 -12.63
N GLY A 46 -2.58 -0.47 -11.68
CA GLY A 46 -1.42 0.43 -11.59
C GLY A 46 -1.76 1.83 -11.07
N HIS A 47 -2.71 1.95 -10.13
CA HIS A 47 -3.01 3.24 -9.49
C HIS A 47 -2.10 3.57 -8.29
N VAL A 48 -1.31 2.59 -7.83
CA VAL A 48 -0.49 2.68 -6.63
C VAL A 48 0.99 2.67 -7.00
N ARG A 49 1.76 3.55 -6.36
CA ARG A 49 3.23 3.54 -6.43
C ARG A 49 3.83 3.54 -5.02
N ILE A 50 5.03 2.99 -4.91
CA ILE A 50 5.83 3.02 -3.68
C ILE A 50 7.08 3.81 -3.98
N GLY A 51 7.19 5.00 -3.40
CA GLY A 51 8.24 5.97 -3.74
C GLY A 51 8.21 6.31 -5.23
N THR A 52 9.23 5.86 -5.96
CA THR A 52 9.38 6.11 -7.41
C THR A 52 8.90 4.95 -8.30
N LYS A 53 8.60 3.78 -7.73
CA LYS A 53 8.28 2.58 -8.50
C LYS A 53 6.77 2.36 -8.56
N LEU A 54 6.25 2.18 -9.77
CA LEU A 54 4.89 1.70 -9.98
C LEU A 54 4.82 0.21 -9.61
N VAL A 55 3.83 -0.18 -8.82
CA VAL A 55 3.62 -1.58 -8.43
C VAL A 55 2.32 -2.06 -9.04
N THR A 56 2.41 -3.08 -9.88
CA THR A 56 1.26 -3.73 -10.52
C THR A 56 0.95 -5.11 -9.93
N ASP A 57 1.85 -5.65 -9.12
CA ASP A 57 1.70 -6.97 -8.50
C ASP A 57 1.06 -6.86 -7.09
N PRO A 58 -0.11 -7.46 -6.85
CA PRO A 58 -0.76 -7.46 -5.53
C PRO A 58 -0.06 -8.38 -4.52
N ALA A 59 0.82 -9.28 -4.97
CA ALA A 59 1.63 -10.11 -4.08
C ALA A 59 2.86 -9.40 -3.51
N PHE A 60 3.09 -8.14 -3.89
CA PHE A 60 4.22 -7.36 -3.41
C PHE A 60 4.20 -7.20 -1.89
N MET A 61 5.30 -7.58 -1.25
CA MET A 61 5.48 -7.48 0.19
C MET A 61 6.11 -6.13 0.54
N VAL A 62 5.46 -5.40 1.44
CA VAL A 62 5.89 -4.07 1.86
C VAL A 62 6.70 -4.18 3.15
N THR A 63 7.88 -3.58 3.14
CA THR A 63 8.72 -3.44 4.35
C THR A 63 8.22 -2.26 5.21
N ARG A 64 8.58 -2.26 6.50
CA ARG A 64 8.17 -1.17 7.41
C ARG A 64 8.61 0.22 6.92
N SER A 65 9.82 0.34 6.37
CA SER A 65 10.32 1.64 5.88
C SER A 65 9.63 2.10 4.59
N SER A 66 9.09 1.18 3.80
CA SER A 66 8.37 1.48 2.56
C SER A 66 6.89 1.78 2.75
N GLU A 67 6.36 1.53 3.94
CA GLU A 67 4.94 1.72 4.27
C GLU A 67 4.53 3.19 4.14
N ASP A 68 5.39 4.12 4.59
CA ASP A 68 5.14 5.57 4.53
C ASP A 68 5.23 6.14 3.11
N MET A 69 5.86 5.42 2.17
CA MET A 69 6.08 5.87 0.79
C MET A 69 4.96 5.44 -0.17
N ILE A 70 3.91 4.80 0.33
CA ILE A 70 2.78 4.37 -0.48
C ILE A 70 1.94 5.59 -0.84
N THR A 71 1.85 5.90 -2.14
CA THR A 71 1.08 7.03 -2.65
C THR A 71 0.30 6.65 -3.91
N TRP A 72 -0.77 7.38 -4.20
CA TRP A 72 -1.45 7.30 -5.48
C TRP A 72 -0.55 7.83 -6.61
N THR A 73 -0.63 7.20 -7.78
CA THR A 73 0.01 7.72 -8.98
C THR A 73 -0.60 9.08 -9.35
N ASN A 74 0.22 10.04 -9.80
CA ASN A 74 -0.23 11.40 -10.13
C ASN A 74 -1.33 11.41 -11.20
N ALA A 75 -1.22 10.55 -12.21
CA ALA A 75 -2.24 10.42 -13.27
C ALA A 75 -3.50 9.64 -12.85
N SER A 76 -3.58 9.10 -11.62
CA SER A 76 -4.69 8.25 -11.22
C SER A 76 -6.00 9.02 -11.09
N LYS A 77 -7.08 8.44 -11.61
CA LYS A 77 -8.44 8.99 -11.48
C LYS A 77 -8.91 9.05 -10.02
N ILE A 78 -8.40 8.16 -9.18
CA ILE A 78 -8.70 8.12 -7.75
C ILE A 78 -8.10 9.32 -7.02
N LYS A 79 -6.84 9.68 -7.32
CA LYS A 79 -6.23 10.90 -6.75
C LYS A 79 -7.05 12.14 -7.13
N ARG A 80 -7.49 12.23 -8.39
CA ARG A 80 -8.38 13.32 -8.84
C ARG A 80 -9.68 13.35 -8.05
N HIS A 81 -10.36 12.22 -7.93
CA HIS A 81 -11.63 12.13 -7.18
C HIS A 81 -11.47 12.54 -5.71
N VAL A 82 -10.38 12.14 -5.05
CA VAL A 82 -10.09 12.53 -3.66
C VAL A 82 -9.76 14.03 -3.56
N MET A 83 -9.00 14.60 -4.50
CA MET A 83 -8.71 16.05 -4.50
C MET A 83 -9.94 16.90 -4.80
N ASP A 84 -10.82 16.42 -5.68
CA ASP A 84 -12.11 17.05 -5.99
C ASP A 84 -13.01 17.07 -4.75
N TYR A 85 -13.08 15.95 -4.03
CA TYR A 85 -13.81 15.85 -2.78
C TYR A 85 -13.28 16.83 -1.73
N ASN A 86 -11.95 16.99 -1.64
CA ASN A 86 -11.31 17.93 -0.72
C ASN A 86 -11.31 19.38 -1.23
N ASN A 87 -11.80 19.64 -2.44
CA ASN A 87 -11.80 20.94 -3.11
C ASN A 87 -10.40 21.60 -3.19
N THR A 88 -9.35 20.76 -3.22
CA THR A 88 -7.92 21.16 -3.33
C THR A 88 -7.36 20.86 -4.71
N ARG A 89 -8.22 20.72 -5.72
CA ARG A 89 -7.81 20.35 -7.07
C ARG A 89 -7.04 21.52 -7.71
N ASP A 90 -5.77 21.28 -8.00
CA ASP A 90 -4.93 22.17 -8.79
C ASP A 90 -4.82 21.61 -10.21
N ASP A 91 -5.27 22.39 -11.21
CA ASP A 91 -5.33 21.96 -12.61
C ASP A 91 -3.96 22.00 -13.32
N PHE A 92 -2.92 22.56 -12.69
CA PHE A 92 -1.56 22.58 -13.24
C PHE A 92 -0.91 21.19 -13.26
N ASP A 93 -1.25 20.34 -12.29
CA ASP A 93 -0.69 18.99 -12.10
C ASP A 93 -1.18 17.97 -13.16
N LEU A 94 -2.05 18.37 -14.09
CA LEU A 94 -2.69 17.52 -15.11
C LEU A 94 -2.07 17.61 -16.51
N MET A 95 -1.10 18.52 -16.72
CA MET A 95 -0.48 18.77 -18.04
C MET A 95 0.77 17.94 -18.35
N ASP A 96 1.18 17.02 -17.47
CA ASP A 96 2.29 16.06 -17.67
C ASP A 96 1.77 14.63 -17.95
#